data_AF-A0A2V1CTB2-F1
#
_entry.id   AF-A0A2V1CTB2-F1
#
_cell.length_a   1.000
_cell.length_b   1.000
_cell.length_c   1.000
_cell.angle_alpha   90.00
_cell.angle_beta   90.00
_cell.angle_gamma   90.00
#
_symmetry.space_group_name_H-M   'P 1'
#
loop_
_entity.id
_entity.type
_entity.pdbx_description
1 polymer ?
#
loop_
_entity_poly.entity_id
_entity_poly.type
_entity_poly.pdbx_seq_one_letter_code
_entity_poly.pdbx_strand_id
1 'polypeptide(L)'
;MALNRKYAALPDLDSAPDIYETPELTDDNSTAPTGRARSDSTSSSYKDFDEEEDDAPGISRSRLQPDEARTLFSPAQIDARDVDFSDRVTAKRKSYKASTRRQRKRGDGTEEYGDFSDDEDGESLERKLARLKREIEEVKEEYGKRQAEKKDMDGVEDVDLGQDVTDLNRMLDGMSIQKGASSKSAGAKFAKNLGTGIKANGPPQTSQTNGDSATYTITYAPIYQQSHALAKAADFDGRLALLEKALGISVAELPSLTANGVPKPILPTLDTLQRQISVISESTPSSLDSISRRVRALTQEAERLEDSRKAAKVAQDALRAAGGDIASEDGEDSEQVAKINALYGTLSTIENLAPLLPSLLDRLRSLRAIHADAATASDSLDRVEKQQTEMAGDIKKWREGLEKVEEALKQGATTMSGNMKAVEGWVKELEQKMEQL
;
A
#
# COMPACT_ATOMS: atom_id res chain seq x y z
N MET A 1 -49.76 -8.35 -7.09
CA MET A 1 -48.91 -7.16 -7.27
C MET A 1 -49.39 -6.09 -6.31
N ALA A 2 -48.53 -5.64 -5.39
CA ALA A 2 -48.92 -4.62 -4.43
C ALA A 2 -48.92 -3.26 -5.13
N LEU A 3 -50.09 -2.66 -5.32
CA LEU A 3 -50.20 -1.30 -5.86
C LEU A 3 -49.48 -0.34 -4.90
N ASN A 4 -48.38 0.25 -5.38
CA ASN A 4 -47.61 1.23 -4.65
C ASN A 4 -48.49 2.45 -4.32
N ARG A 5 -48.67 2.75 -3.03
CA ARG A 5 -49.57 3.82 -2.53
C ARG A 5 -49.29 5.19 -3.16
N LYS A 6 -48.07 5.45 -3.61
CA LYS A 6 -47.68 6.70 -4.30
C LYS A 6 -48.42 6.91 -5.63
N TYR A 7 -48.82 5.84 -6.31
CA TYR A 7 -49.41 5.90 -7.65
C TYR A 7 -50.92 5.62 -7.68
N ALA A 8 -51.51 5.24 -6.54
CA ALA A 8 -52.92 4.85 -6.45
C ALA A 8 -53.93 5.98 -6.72
N ALA A 9 -53.51 7.25 -6.62
CA ALA A 9 -54.36 8.41 -6.85
C ALA A 9 -54.32 8.94 -8.29
N LEU A 10 -53.47 8.36 -9.16
CA LEU A 10 -53.39 8.73 -10.56
C LEU A 10 -54.42 7.92 -11.36
N PRO A 11 -55.32 8.56 -12.12
CA PRO A 11 -56.16 7.86 -13.08
C PRO A 11 -55.29 7.32 -14.23
N ASP A 12 -55.63 6.13 -14.75
CA ASP A 12 -54.96 5.44 -15.87
C ASP A 12 -53.58 4.83 -15.55
N LEU A 13 -53.48 4.08 -14.43
CA LEU A 13 -52.28 3.30 -14.10
C LEU A 13 -52.37 1.88 -14.68
N ASP A 14 -51.40 1.52 -15.54
CA ASP A 14 -51.30 0.19 -16.12
C ASP A 14 -51.01 -0.87 -15.04
N SER A 15 -51.75 -1.97 -15.06
CA SER A 15 -51.61 -3.13 -14.16
C SER A 15 -50.96 -4.33 -14.86
N ALA A 16 -50.43 -4.14 -16.07
CA ALA A 16 -49.60 -5.08 -16.78
C ALA A 16 -48.36 -5.51 -15.96
N PRO A 17 -47.77 -6.68 -16.25
CA PRO A 17 -46.48 -7.05 -15.70
C PRO A 17 -45.41 -5.99 -16.02
N ASP A 18 -44.62 -5.64 -15.01
CA ASP A 18 -43.57 -4.60 -15.07
C ASP A 18 -42.47 -4.96 -16.08
N ILE A 19 -42.22 -6.25 -16.30
CA ILE A 19 -41.19 -6.77 -17.18
C ILE A 19 -41.80 -7.82 -18.11
N TYR A 20 -41.72 -7.56 -19.40
CA TYR A 20 -42.00 -8.54 -20.45
C TYR A 20 -40.68 -9.07 -21.00
N GLU A 21 -40.22 -10.19 -20.46
CA GLU A 21 -38.99 -10.86 -20.89
C GLU A 21 -39.30 -12.14 -21.68
N THR A 22 -38.41 -12.47 -22.61
CA THR A 22 -38.40 -13.79 -23.23
C THR A 22 -37.99 -14.83 -22.18
N PRO A 23 -38.57 -16.04 -22.18
CA PRO A 23 -38.16 -17.10 -21.26
C PRO A 23 -36.64 -17.27 -21.28
N GLU A 24 -36.02 -17.26 -20.11
CA GLU A 24 -34.58 -17.45 -19.97
C GLU A 24 -34.21 -18.78 -20.64
N LEU A 25 -33.51 -18.69 -21.78
CA LEU A 25 -32.91 -19.87 -22.40
C LEU A 25 -31.83 -20.31 -21.42
N THR A 26 -32.09 -21.40 -20.70
CA THR A 26 -31.06 -22.02 -19.87
C THR A 26 -29.89 -22.37 -20.79
N ASP A 27 -28.77 -21.66 -20.64
CA ASP A 27 -27.52 -21.91 -21.38
C ASP A 27 -27.02 -23.36 -21.22
N ASP A 28 -27.59 -24.11 -20.27
CA ASP A 28 -27.26 -25.47 -19.87
C ASP A 28 -27.62 -26.57 -20.89
N ASN A 29 -28.39 -26.28 -21.95
CA ASN A 29 -28.75 -27.27 -22.98
C ASN A 29 -27.98 -27.09 -24.31
N SER A 30 -26.92 -26.29 -24.32
CA SER A 30 -26.04 -26.16 -25.49
C SER A 30 -25.21 -27.43 -25.70
N THR A 31 -25.53 -28.18 -26.74
CA THR A 31 -24.68 -29.26 -27.32
C THR A 31 -23.50 -28.70 -28.14
N ALA A 32 -23.14 -27.42 -27.96
CA ALA A 32 -21.96 -26.85 -28.59
C ALA A 32 -20.71 -27.33 -27.83
N PRO A 33 -19.72 -27.96 -28.49
CA PRO A 33 -18.46 -28.27 -27.84
C PRO A 33 -17.87 -26.95 -27.36
N THR A 34 -17.59 -26.87 -26.06
CA THR A 34 -16.93 -25.76 -25.38
C THR A 34 -15.49 -25.60 -25.89
N GLY A 35 -15.37 -25.12 -27.12
CA GLY A 35 -14.12 -24.77 -27.76
C GLY A 35 -13.60 -23.46 -27.20
N ARG A 36 -12.72 -23.56 -26.20
CA ARG A 36 -11.74 -22.54 -25.80
C ARG A 36 -12.33 -21.15 -25.47
N ALA A 37 -12.91 -21.04 -24.27
CA ALA A 37 -12.78 -19.80 -23.51
C ALA A 37 -11.30 -19.67 -23.09
N ARG A 38 -10.49 -19.04 -23.96
CA ARG A 38 -9.15 -18.56 -23.57
C ARG A 38 -9.35 -17.52 -22.49
N SER A 39 -9.04 -17.89 -21.26
CA SER A 39 -8.88 -16.93 -20.18
C SER A 39 -7.57 -16.17 -20.42
N ASP A 40 -7.65 -14.93 -20.89
CA ASP A 40 -6.52 -14.00 -20.90
C ASP A 40 -6.25 -13.54 -19.45
N SER A 41 -5.74 -14.45 -18.63
CA SER A 41 -5.32 -14.15 -17.26
C SER A 41 -3.84 -13.76 -17.24
N THR A 42 -3.57 -12.46 -17.30
CA THR A 42 -2.35 -11.84 -16.80
C THR A 42 -2.26 -12.00 -15.29
N SER A 43 -1.84 -13.17 -14.80
CA SER A 43 -1.20 -13.37 -13.47
C SER A 43 -0.98 -14.87 -13.25
N SER A 44 0.13 -15.42 -13.76
CA SER A 44 0.51 -16.79 -13.39
C SER A 44 1.09 -16.78 -11.97
N SER A 45 0.22 -17.02 -10.99
CA SER A 45 0.65 -17.60 -9.72
C SER A 45 1.14 -19.01 -9.99
N TYR A 46 2.30 -19.30 -9.41
CA TYR A 46 3.05 -20.54 -9.51
C TYR A 46 2.22 -21.81 -9.26
N LYS A 47 2.38 -22.82 -10.12
CA LYS A 47 1.58 -24.08 -10.25
C LYS A 47 0.19 -23.81 -10.84
N ASP A 48 -0.13 -24.24 -12.05
CA ASP A 48 -0.36 -25.64 -12.42
C ASP A 48 -0.55 -25.78 -13.95
N PHE A 49 -0.56 -27.02 -14.45
CA PHE A 49 -0.79 -27.50 -15.84
C PHE A 49 0.44 -27.52 -16.78
N ASP A 50 1.21 -28.60 -16.67
CA ASP A 50 1.94 -29.23 -17.79
C ASP A 50 0.93 -29.99 -18.68
N GLU A 51 0.03 -29.28 -19.36
CA GLU A 51 -0.82 -29.87 -20.39
C GLU A 51 -0.40 -29.35 -21.78
N GLU A 52 0.47 -30.14 -22.41
CA GLU A 52 0.42 -30.49 -23.85
C GLU A 52 0.35 -29.33 -24.88
N GLU A 53 0.91 -28.16 -24.60
CA GLU A 53 1.10 -27.09 -25.60
C GLU A 53 2.60 -26.67 -25.75
N ASP A 54 3.51 -27.59 -25.44
CA ASP A 54 4.98 -27.41 -25.52
C ASP A 54 5.60 -27.87 -26.85
N ASP A 55 4.80 -28.31 -27.82
CA ASP A 55 5.30 -28.75 -29.14
C ASP A 55 5.30 -27.65 -30.21
N ALA A 56 5.67 -26.41 -29.84
CA ALA A 56 6.08 -25.40 -30.83
C ALA A 56 7.61 -25.52 -31.06
N PRO A 57 8.10 -26.18 -32.13
CA PRO A 57 9.52 -26.36 -32.33
C PRO A 57 10.20 -25.00 -32.55
N GLY A 58 11.05 -24.58 -31.60
CA GLY A 58 11.89 -23.39 -31.70
C GLY A 58 11.70 -22.32 -30.62
N ILE A 59 10.71 -22.45 -29.72
CA ILE A 59 10.50 -21.49 -28.63
C ILE A 59 10.74 -22.18 -27.29
N SER A 60 11.85 -21.85 -26.62
CA SER A 60 12.05 -22.24 -25.23
C SER A 60 11.22 -21.34 -24.31
N ARG A 61 10.21 -21.90 -23.66
CA ARG A 61 9.32 -21.19 -22.71
C ARG A 61 9.74 -21.44 -21.26
N SER A 62 11.05 -21.38 -20.96
CA SER A 62 11.53 -21.52 -19.59
C SER A 62 10.89 -20.44 -18.70
N ARG A 63 10.02 -20.85 -17.78
CA ARG A 63 9.37 -19.93 -16.83
C ARG A 63 10.44 -19.43 -15.84
N LEU A 64 10.49 -18.12 -15.62
CA LEU A 64 11.40 -17.53 -14.64
C LEU A 64 10.89 -17.85 -13.24
N GLN A 65 11.73 -18.50 -12.44
CA GLN A 65 11.49 -18.72 -11.02
C GLN A 65 11.98 -17.50 -10.23
N PRO A 66 11.14 -16.53 -9.83
CA PRO A 66 11.62 -15.26 -9.28
C PRO A 66 12.30 -15.46 -7.93
N ASP A 67 11.87 -16.44 -7.12
CA ASP A 67 12.47 -16.70 -5.82
C ASP A 67 13.83 -17.40 -5.95
N GLU A 68 13.97 -18.38 -6.85
CA GLU A 68 15.27 -18.98 -7.16
C GLU A 68 16.22 -17.94 -7.76
N ALA A 69 15.76 -17.15 -8.74
CA ALA A 69 16.52 -16.05 -9.31
C ALA A 69 16.95 -15.04 -8.25
N ARG A 70 16.06 -14.68 -7.31
CA ARG A 70 16.41 -13.80 -6.18
C ARG A 70 17.53 -14.39 -5.33
N THR A 71 17.51 -15.68 -5.02
CA THR A 71 18.61 -16.29 -4.27
C THR A 71 19.93 -16.22 -5.03
N LEU A 72 19.91 -16.46 -6.34
CA LEU A 72 21.09 -16.41 -7.22
C LEU A 72 21.69 -15.00 -7.33
N PHE A 73 20.85 -13.97 -7.40
CA PHE A 73 21.30 -12.57 -7.55
C PHE A 73 21.44 -11.81 -6.23
N SER A 74 20.92 -12.32 -5.11
CA SER A 74 21.05 -11.67 -3.79
C SER A 74 22.49 -11.38 -3.33
N PRO A 75 23.50 -12.23 -3.58
CA PRO A 75 24.88 -11.91 -3.20
C PRO A 75 25.59 -10.98 -4.20
N ALA A 76 25.02 -10.74 -5.39
CA ALA A 76 25.63 -9.89 -6.39
C ALA A 76 25.34 -8.42 -6.09
N GLN A 77 26.37 -7.65 -5.73
CA GLN A 77 26.26 -6.19 -5.61
C GLN A 77 26.89 -5.53 -6.83
N ILE A 78 26.22 -4.50 -7.36
CA ILE A 78 26.64 -3.79 -8.57
C ILE A 78 27.15 -2.41 -8.16
N ASP A 79 28.42 -2.11 -8.47
CA ASP A 79 28.98 -0.77 -8.33
C ASP A 79 28.76 0.03 -9.62
N ALA A 80 28.14 1.20 -9.45
CA ALA A 80 27.76 2.13 -10.52
C ALA A 80 28.51 3.47 -10.44
N ARG A 81 29.45 3.66 -9.50
CA ARG A 81 30.06 4.98 -9.21
C ARG A 81 30.90 5.54 -10.34
N ASP A 82 31.60 4.68 -11.08
CA ASP A 82 32.52 5.08 -12.15
C ASP A 82 31.97 4.77 -13.55
N VAL A 83 30.67 4.51 -13.71
CA VAL A 83 30.12 4.09 -15.00
C VAL A 83 29.93 5.29 -15.93
N ASP A 84 30.48 5.20 -17.14
CA ASP A 84 30.37 6.24 -18.17
C ASP A 84 29.90 5.62 -19.48
N PHE A 85 28.63 5.88 -19.83
CA PHE A 85 28.01 5.50 -21.10
C PHE A 85 28.06 6.62 -22.14
N SER A 86 28.74 7.73 -21.86
CA SER A 86 29.00 8.69 -22.92
C SER A 86 29.87 8.00 -23.97
N ASP A 87 29.43 8.03 -25.23
CA ASP A 87 30.05 7.32 -26.36
C ASP A 87 31.39 7.94 -26.79
N ARG A 88 32.18 8.37 -25.81
CA ARG A 88 33.48 9.01 -25.97
C ARG A 88 34.50 7.94 -26.32
N VAL A 89 34.82 7.85 -27.61
CA VAL A 89 35.80 6.92 -28.20
C VAL A 89 37.23 7.12 -27.66
N THR A 90 37.52 8.23 -26.98
CA THR A 90 38.87 8.57 -26.48
C THR A 90 39.21 7.98 -25.11
N ALA A 91 38.22 7.49 -24.36
CA ALA A 91 38.43 6.89 -23.03
C ALA A 91 38.06 5.40 -23.03
N LYS A 92 38.71 4.61 -22.17
CA LYS A 92 38.30 3.22 -21.94
C LYS A 92 36.85 3.21 -21.42
N ARG A 93 35.98 2.44 -22.09
CA ARG A 93 34.56 2.32 -21.71
C ARG A 93 34.47 1.84 -20.26
N LYS A 94 33.80 2.60 -19.40
CA LYS A 94 33.58 2.21 -18.01
C LYS A 94 32.18 1.61 -17.87
N SER A 95 32.10 0.31 -17.61
CA SER A 95 30.85 -0.43 -17.42
C SER A 95 30.57 -0.73 -15.95
N TYR A 96 29.35 -1.18 -15.64
CA TYR A 96 28.99 -1.71 -14.32
C TYR A 96 29.99 -2.78 -13.88
N LYS A 97 30.39 -2.73 -12.60
CA LYS A 97 31.20 -3.76 -11.96
C LYS A 97 30.32 -4.58 -11.03
N ALA A 98 30.07 -5.85 -11.37
CA ALA A 98 29.39 -6.79 -10.49
C ALA A 98 30.42 -7.54 -9.65
N SER A 99 30.29 -7.49 -8.31
CA SER A 99 31.11 -8.29 -7.41
C SER A 99 30.24 -9.27 -6.65
N THR A 100 30.60 -10.55 -6.70
CA THR A 100 29.91 -11.67 -6.05
C THR A 100 30.72 -12.29 -4.91
N ARG A 101 31.96 -11.83 -4.66
CA ARG A 101 32.90 -12.53 -3.78
C ARG A 101 33.48 -11.62 -2.70
N ARG A 102 33.15 -11.99 -1.45
CA ARG A 102 33.80 -11.70 -0.16
C ARG A 102 34.27 -10.26 0.05
N GLN A 103 33.44 -9.50 0.78
CA GLN A 103 33.85 -8.23 1.38
C GLN A 103 35.00 -8.44 2.37
N ARG A 104 36.03 -7.58 2.30
CA ARG A 104 36.92 -7.32 3.43
C ARG A 104 36.61 -5.93 3.97
N LYS A 105 36.18 -5.89 5.24
CA LYS A 105 36.00 -4.65 5.97
C LYS A 105 37.36 -4.21 6.52
N ARG A 106 37.88 -3.07 6.07
CA ARG A 106 39.12 -2.49 6.65
C ARG A 106 38.85 -1.96 8.06
N GLY A 107 39.91 -1.81 8.86
CA GLY A 107 39.85 -1.23 10.21
C GLY A 107 39.35 0.23 10.27
N ASP A 108 39.28 0.92 9.13
CA ASP A 108 38.76 2.27 8.95
C ASP A 108 37.27 2.31 8.51
N GLY A 109 36.59 1.16 8.50
CA GLY A 109 35.16 1.06 8.19
C GLY A 109 34.80 1.18 6.71
N THR A 110 35.78 1.35 5.82
CA THR A 110 35.59 1.29 4.37
C THR A 110 35.56 -0.16 3.87
N GLU A 111 34.51 -0.51 3.13
CA GLU A 111 34.35 -1.81 2.48
C GLU A 111 35.07 -1.78 1.14
N GLU A 112 36.05 -2.68 0.97
CA GLU A 112 36.81 -2.83 -0.27
C GLU A 112 36.24 -4.01 -1.06
N TYR A 113 35.84 -3.74 -2.30
CA TYR A 113 35.27 -4.70 -3.23
C TYR A 113 36.29 -5.00 -4.33
N GLY A 114 36.67 -6.26 -4.53
CA GLY A 114 37.54 -6.62 -5.66
C GLY A 114 38.27 -7.95 -5.48
N ASP A 115 38.68 -8.52 -6.61
CA ASP A 115 39.62 -9.62 -6.67
C ASP A 115 41.02 -9.07 -6.38
N PHE A 116 41.59 -9.40 -5.23
CA PHE A 116 42.94 -8.99 -4.85
C PHE A 116 44.03 -9.82 -5.58
N SER A 117 43.64 -10.63 -6.57
CA SER A 117 44.48 -11.62 -7.22
C SER A 117 45.12 -11.16 -8.53
N ASP A 118 44.91 -9.93 -8.98
CA ASP A 118 45.58 -9.45 -10.20
C ASP A 118 46.46 -8.23 -9.90
N ASP A 119 47.75 -8.40 -10.17
CA ASP A 119 48.80 -7.39 -10.04
C ASP A 119 48.67 -6.26 -11.09
N GLU A 120 47.57 -6.23 -11.86
CA GLU A 120 47.33 -5.31 -12.98
C GLU A 120 46.49 -4.06 -12.63
N ASP A 121 45.80 -4.03 -11.49
CA ASP A 121 45.00 -2.87 -11.08
C ASP A 121 45.80 -1.95 -10.14
N GLY A 122 46.15 -0.78 -10.69
CA GLY A 122 47.01 0.28 -10.13
C GLY A 122 47.14 0.28 -8.60
N GLU A 123 48.40 0.17 -8.15
CA GLU A 123 48.78 0.19 -6.74
C GLU A 123 47.96 1.21 -5.93
N SER A 124 47.28 0.72 -4.88
CA SER A 124 46.54 1.58 -3.97
C SER A 124 47.40 2.76 -3.51
N LEU A 125 46.82 3.95 -3.36
CA LEU A 125 47.57 5.17 -3.04
C LEU A 125 48.49 5.00 -1.82
N GLU A 126 48.10 4.16 -0.86
CA GLU A 126 48.89 3.81 0.31
C GLU A 126 50.10 2.93 -0.05
N ARG A 127 49.92 1.90 -0.90
CA ARG A 127 51.01 1.07 -1.43
C ARG A 127 51.97 1.89 -2.30
N LYS A 128 51.42 2.81 -3.12
CA LYS A 128 52.19 3.76 -3.93
C LYS A 128 53.00 4.72 -3.06
N LEU A 129 52.42 5.26 -1.98
CA LEU A 129 53.13 6.09 -1.01
C LEU A 129 54.24 5.31 -0.29
N ALA A 130 53.97 4.06 0.13
CA ALA A 130 54.97 3.21 0.77
C ALA A 130 56.13 2.88 -0.18
N ARG A 131 55.85 2.62 -1.46
CA ARG A 131 56.88 2.42 -2.48
C ARG A 131 57.71 3.68 -2.70
N LEU A 132 57.07 4.84 -2.86
CA LEU A 132 57.77 6.13 -3.01
C LEU A 132 58.63 6.48 -1.79
N LYS A 133 58.16 6.22 -0.57
CA LYS A 133 58.98 6.39 0.64
C LYS A 133 60.25 5.53 0.60
N ARG A 134 60.12 4.28 0.15
CA ARG A 134 61.26 3.37 0.00
C ARG A 134 62.22 3.83 -1.10
N GLU A 135 61.71 4.22 -2.26
CA GLU A 135 62.51 4.75 -3.37
C GLU A 135 63.26 6.03 -2.96
N ILE A 136 62.62 6.92 -2.20
CA ILE A 136 63.27 8.15 -1.70
C ILE A 136 64.33 7.85 -0.64
N GLU A 137 64.10 6.89 0.25
CA GLU A 137 65.12 6.49 1.24
C GLU A 137 66.33 5.80 0.55
N GLU A 138 66.09 5.00 -0.49
CA GLU A 138 67.14 4.41 -1.31
C GLU A 138 67.98 5.49 -2.01
N VAL A 139 67.35 6.48 -2.64
CA VAL A 139 68.03 7.63 -3.27
C VAL A 139 68.84 8.44 -2.24
N LYS A 140 68.31 8.61 -1.02
CA LYS A 140 69.00 9.29 0.07
C LYS A 140 70.24 8.53 0.55
N GLU A 141 70.17 7.20 0.66
CA GLU A 141 71.32 6.36 0.99
C GLU A 141 72.40 6.40 -0.11
N GLU A 142 72.02 6.36 -1.38
CA GLU A 142 72.96 6.49 -2.50
C GLU A 142 73.64 7.86 -2.53
N TYR A 143 72.90 8.93 -2.25
CA TYR A 143 73.46 10.28 -2.14
C TYR A 143 74.44 10.41 -0.96
N GLY A 144 74.10 9.83 0.20
CA GLY A 144 74.98 9.78 1.37
C GLY A 144 76.29 9.03 1.10
N LYS A 145 76.24 7.91 0.35
CA LYS A 145 77.43 7.17 -0.09
C LYS A 145 78.28 7.99 -1.06
N ARG A 146 77.67 8.66 -2.04
CA ARG A 146 78.37 9.56 -2.98
C ARG A 146 79.02 10.76 -2.30
N GLN A 147 78.39 11.35 -1.29
CA GLN A 147 79.03 12.41 -0.50
C GLN A 147 80.20 11.90 0.34
N ALA A 148 80.10 10.69 0.90
CA ALA A 148 81.20 10.08 1.64
C ALA A 148 82.39 9.76 0.72
N GLU A 149 82.14 9.27 -0.50
CA GLU A 149 83.17 9.01 -1.52
C GLU A 149 83.77 10.30 -2.12
N LYS A 150 82.97 11.37 -2.29
CA LYS A 150 83.46 12.68 -2.73
C LYS A 150 84.27 13.44 -1.67
N LYS A 151 84.18 13.06 -0.38
CA LYS A 151 84.95 13.70 0.69
C LYS A 151 86.47 13.46 0.58
N ASP A 152 86.88 12.51 -0.26
CA ASP A 152 88.29 12.22 -0.60
C ASP A 152 88.79 12.92 -1.88
N MET A 153 87.95 13.65 -2.62
CA MET A 153 88.32 14.37 -3.84
C MET A 153 87.79 15.82 -3.83
N ASP A 154 88.69 16.77 -3.63
CA ASP A 154 88.39 18.18 -3.40
C ASP A 154 87.74 18.90 -4.61
N GLY A 155 86.69 19.66 -4.33
CA GLY A 155 86.26 20.85 -5.07
C GLY A 155 85.54 20.72 -6.42
N VAL A 156 84.20 20.53 -6.41
CA VAL A 156 83.25 21.17 -7.35
C VAL A 156 81.91 21.40 -6.62
N GLU A 157 81.29 22.57 -6.81
CA GLU A 157 79.97 22.96 -6.28
C GLU A 157 78.92 21.85 -6.50
N ASP A 158 78.52 21.20 -5.40
CA ASP A 158 77.38 20.29 -5.38
C ASP A 158 76.12 21.16 -5.27
N VAL A 159 75.28 21.13 -6.31
CA VAL A 159 73.90 21.60 -6.21
C VAL A 159 73.24 20.86 -5.05
N ASP A 160 72.46 21.58 -4.24
CA ASP A 160 71.89 21.16 -2.95
C ASP A 160 70.79 20.07 -3.05
N LEU A 161 71.06 19.04 -3.85
CA LEU A 161 70.20 17.88 -4.11
C LEU A 161 69.91 17.09 -2.83
N GLY A 162 70.83 17.15 -1.85
CA GLY A 162 70.61 16.58 -0.53
C GLY A 162 69.46 17.26 0.20
N GLN A 163 69.39 18.59 0.14
CA GLN A 163 68.31 19.36 0.75
C GLN A 163 66.99 19.13 0.01
N ASP A 164 67.02 19.05 -1.33
CA ASP A 164 65.85 18.69 -2.14
C ASP A 164 65.26 17.31 -1.78
N VAL A 165 66.10 16.29 -1.55
CA VAL A 165 65.65 14.95 -1.13
C VAL A 165 65.07 14.98 0.29
N THR A 166 65.64 15.78 1.20
CA THR A 166 65.07 15.97 2.55
C THR A 166 63.74 16.72 2.52
N ASP A 167 63.59 17.70 1.63
CA ASP A 167 62.36 18.46 1.43
C ASP A 167 61.27 17.58 0.81
N LEU A 168 61.61 16.73 -0.15
CA LEU A 168 60.69 15.72 -0.71
C LEU A 168 60.21 14.73 0.35
N ASN A 169 61.10 14.26 1.23
CA ASN A 169 60.72 13.37 2.34
C ASN A 169 59.79 14.10 3.33
N ARG A 170 60.09 15.36 3.67
CA ARG A 170 59.24 16.20 4.51
C ARG A 170 57.86 16.48 3.89
N MET A 171 57.79 16.67 2.57
CA MET A 171 56.52 16.83 1.86
C MET A 171 55.71 15.52 1.86
N LEU A 172 56.36 14.37 1.65
CA LEU A 172 55.69 13.07 1.69
C LEU A 172 55.19 12.72 3.10
N ASP A 173 55.97 13.01 4.13
CA ASP A 173 55.55 12.85 5.52
C ASP A 173 54.43 13.83 5.89
N GLY A 174 54.48 15.07 5.39
CA GLY A 174 53.39 16.03 5.52
C GLY A 174 52.08 15.51 4.93
N MET A 175 52.13 14.92 3.72
CA MET A 175 50.95 14.32 3.08
C MET A 175 50.45 13.07 3.82
N SER A 176 51.35 12.29 4.43
CA SER A 176 50.99 11.13 5.26
C SER A 176 50.32 11.55 6.57
N ILE A 177 50.82 12.60 7.23
CA ILE A 177 50.28 13.12 8.49
C ILE A 177 48.95 13.82 8.26
N GLN A 178 48.78 14.51 7.13
CA GLN A 178 47.53 15.18 6.77
C GLN A 178 46.36 14.18 6.54
N LYS A 179 46.68 12.90 6.32
CA LYS A 179 45.70 11.80 6.27
C LYS A 179 45.47 11.13 7.64
N GLY A 180 46.48 11.11 8.52
CA GLY A 180 46.43 10.48 9.85
C GLY A 180 45.95 11.40 11.00
N ALA A 181 46.10 12.71 10.86
CA ALA A 181 45.58 13.69 11.81
C ALA A 181 44.22 14.18 11.32
N SER A 182 43.16 13.63 11.91
CA SER A 182 41.77 14.02 11.74
C SER A 182 41.59 15.55 11.69
N SER A 183 41.56 16.12 10.49
CA SER A 183 40.87 17.37 10.24
C SER A 183 39.44 17.14 10.72
N LYS A 184 39.04 17.85 11.79
CA LYS A 184 37.73 17.76 12.46
C LYS A 184 36.64 17.47 11.43
N SER A 185 36.26 16.21 11.33
CA SER A 185 35.49 15.71 10.20
C SER A 185 34.17 16.47 10.13
N ALA A 186 33.69 16.74 8.92
CA ALA A 186 32.35 17.27 8.71
C ALA A 186 31.29 16.42 9.44
N GLY A 187 31.57 15.13 9.69
CA GLY A 187 30.78 14.24 10.52
C GLY A 187 30.64 14.65 11.99
N ALA A 188 31.67 15.23 12.63
CA ALA A 188 31.56 15.74 14.00
C ALA A 188 30.70 17.01 14.08
N LYS A 189 30.77 17.86 13.04
CA LYS A 189 29.90 19.04 12.91
C LYS A 189 28.46 18.62 12.60
N PHE A 190 28.28 17.59 11.78
CA PHE A 190 26.98 17.03 11.45
C PHE A 190 26.33 16.32 12.64
N ALA A 191 27.08 15.52 13.42
CA ALA A 191 26.58 14.88 14.64
C ALA A 191 26.19 15.91 15.71
N LYS A 192 26.95 17.01 15.84
CA LYS A 192 26.58 18.13 16.71
C LYS A 192 25.31 18.84 16.23
N ASN A 193 25.15 19.03 14.92
CA ASN A 193 23.96 19.65 14.33
C ASN A 193 22.72 18.74 14.37
N LEU A 194 22.88 17.42 14.25
CA LEU A 194 21.79 16.45 14.37
C LEU A 194 21.33 16.30 15.82
N GLY A 195 22.27 16.30 16.78
CA GLY A 195 21.98 16.28 18.21
C GLY A 195 21.25 17.53 18.72
N THR A 196 21.41 18.67 18.02
CA THR A 196 20.68 19.92 18.34
C THR A 196 19.47 20.19 17.44
N GLY A 197 19.33 19.44 16.35
CA GLY A 197 18.30 19.65 15.31
C GLY A 197 16.98 18.91 15.58
N ILE A 198 17.00 17.87 16.43
CA ILE A 198 15.77 17.21 16.90
C ILE A 198 15.34 17.89 18.19
N LYS A 199 14.84 19.13 18.08
CA LYS A 199 14.02 19.73 19.13
C LYS A 199 12.66 19.03 19.10
N ALA A 200 12.59 17.87 19.75
CA ALA A 200 11.33 17.43 20.33
C ALA A 200 10.87 18.55 21.27
N ASN A 201 9.66 19.07 21.03
CA ASN A 201 9.03 20.11 21.83
C ASN A 201 9.05 19.71 23.33
N GLY A 202 9.94 20.31 24.09
CA GLY A 202 10.01 20.20 25.55
C GLY A 202 10.94 21.30 26.08
N PRO A 203 10.52 22.08 27.10
CA PRO A 203 11.35 23.14 27.62
C PRO A 203 12.62 22.58 28.28
N PRO A 204 13.75 23.31 28.23
CA PRO A 204 15.02 22.83 28.75
C PRO A 204 14.94 22.73 30.28
N GLN A 205 15.12 21.54 30.83
CA GLN A 205 15.24 21.36 32.27
C GLN A 205 16.60 21.89 32.74
N THR A 206 16.60 23.11 33.28
CA THR A 206 17.56 23.52 34.30
C THR A 206 17.17 22.81 35.59
N SER A 207 18.01 21.90 36.05
CA SER A 207 17.87 21.26 37.35
C SER A 207 18.11 22.28 38.48
N GLN A 208 17.04 22.75 39.12
CA GLN A 208 17.07 23.38 40.45
C GLN A 208 15.84 23.01 41.30
N THR A 209 16.15 22.31 42.40
CA THR A 209 15.66 22.39 43.78
C THR A 209 14.22 22.83 44.13
N ASN A 210 13.64 22.03 45.04
CA ASN A 210 12.64 22.34 46.08
C ASN A 210 11.15 22.33 45.73
N GLY A 211 10.50 21.24 46.16
CA GLY A 211 9.18 21.25 46.83
C GLY A 211 7.99 21.79 46.06
N ASP A 212 7.48 21.06 45.06
CA ASP A 212 6.03 20.81 44.93
C ASP A 212 5.73 19.72 43.89
N SER A 213 4.58 19.05 44.07
CA SER A 213 4.01 17.88 43.34
C SER A 213 4.84 17.22 42.24
N ALA A 214 5.20 15.94 42.44
CA ALA A 214 5.83 15.09 41.45
C ALA A 214 5.02 15.05 40.15
N THR A 215 5.45 15.84 39.15
CA THR A 215 4.83 15.85 37.83
C THR A 215 5.31 14.62 37.08
N TYR A 216 4.44 13.60 36.99
CA TYR A 216 4.71 12.40 36.20
C TYR A 216 4.55 12.75 34.72
N THR A 217 5.66 13.04 34.05
CA THR A 217 5.68 13.23 32.60
C THR A 217 5.63 11.87 31.91
N ILE A 218 4.42 11.40 31.61
CA ILE A 218 4.21 10.23 30.75
C ILE A 218 4.67 10.62 29.35
N THR A 219 5.88 10.20 28.98
CA THR A 219 6.42 10.33 27.63
C THR A 219 5.76 9.28 26.73
N TYR A 220 4.59 9.64 26.24
CA TYR A 220 3.84 8.81 25.31
C TYR A 220 4.30 9.10 23.88
N ALA A 221 4.84 8.09 23.18
CA ALA A 221 5.19 8.18 21.77
C ALA A 221 3.99 7.74 20.90
N PRO A 222 3.21 8.67 20.30
CA PRO A 222 1.99 8.32 19.55
C PRO A 222 2.27 7.42 18.33
N ILE A 223 3.47 7.54 17.75
CA ILE A 223 3.92 6.72 16.60
C ILE A 223 4.04 5.23 17.00
N TYR A 224 4.33 4.94 18.26
CA TYR A 224 4.47 3.56 18.75
C TYR A 224 3.11 2.84 18.76
N GLN A 225 2.01 3.52 19.06
CA GLN A 225 0.69 2.89 19.04
C GLN A 225 0.20 2.59 17.63
N GLN A 226 0.40 3.52 16.69
CA GLN A 226 0.02 3.30 15.30
C GLN A 226 0.82 2.17 14.67
N SER A 227 2.15 2.18 14.85
CA SER A 227 3.02 1.10 14.35
C SER A 227 2.70 -0.25 15.00
N HIS A 228 2.40 -0.30 16.30
CA HIS A 228 1.99 -1.53 16.98
C HIS A 228 0.61 -2.04 16.53
N ALA A 229 -0.35 -1.14 16.27
CA ALA A 229 -1.65 -1.52 15.70
C ALA A 229 -1.51 -2.05 14.27
N LEU A 230 -0.68 -1.41 13.43
CA LEU A 230 -0.37 -1.87 12.08
C LEU A 230 0.38 -3.20 12.08
N ALA A 231 1.34 -3.40 12.99
CA ALA A 231 2.04 -4.67 13.14
C ALA A 231 1.08 -5.80 13.54
N LYS A 232 0.14 -5.53 14.45
CA LYS A 232 -0.93 -6.50 14.79
C LYS A 232 -1.84 -6.78 13.60
N ALA A 233 -2.23 -5.76 12.83
CA ALA A 233 -3.03 -5.95 11.62
C ALA A 233 -2.31 -6.81 10.58
N ALA A 234 -1.00 -6.61 10.38
CA ALA A 234 -0.18 -7.42 9.50
C ALA A 234 -0.02 -8.87 9.97
N ASP A 235 0.06 -9.12 11.28
CA ASP A 235 0.05 -10.50 11.83
C ASP A 235 -1.31 -11.19 11.59
N PHE A 236 -2.43 -10.47 11.79
CA PHE A 236 -3.75 -11.00 11.45
C PHE A 236 -3.91 -11.28 9.96
N ASP A 237 -3.41 -10.40 9.09
CA ASP A 237 -3.41 -10.57 7.64
C ASP A 237 -2.56 -11.78 7.23
N GLY A 238 -1.36 -11.93 7.80
CA GLY A 238 -0.52 -13.12 7.58
C GLY A 238 -1.20 -14.42 8.02
N ARG A 239 -1.86 -14.43 9.18
CA ARG A 239 -2.64 -15.58 9.65
C ARG A 239 -3.86 -15.86 8.77
N LEU A 240 -4.52 -14.82 8.28
CA LEU A 240 -5.65 -14.91 7.37
C LEU A 240 -5.20 -15.48 6.02
N ALA A 241 -4.09 -15.01 5.46
CA ALA A 241 -3.50 -15.55 4.24
C ALA A 241 -3.09 -17.02 4.38
N LEU A 242 -2.59 -17.44 5.55
CA LEU A 242 -2.33 -18.85 5.83
C LEU A 242 -3.62 -19.68 5.87
N LEU A 243 -4.70 -19.15 6.46
CA LEU A 243 -6.01 -19.80 6.47
C LEU A 243 -6.62 -19.87 5.07
N GLU A 244 -6.53 -18.80 4.29
CA GLU A 244 -6.96 -18.75 2.88
C GLU A 244 -6.20 -19.77 2.04
N LYS A 245 -4.89 -19.85 2.21
CA LYS A 245 -4.05 -20.85 1.54
C LYS A 245 -4.41 -22.27 1.96
N ALA A 246 -4.72 -22.51 3.23
CA ALA A 246 -5.13 -23.82 3.71
C ALA A 246 -6.54 -24.20 3.23
N LEU A 247 -7.42 -23.23 3.07
CA LEU A 247 -8.79 -23.41 2.57
C LEU A 247 -8.86 -23.43 1.03
N GLY A 248 -7.80 -23.03 0.32
CA GLY A 248 -7.76 -23.01 -1.14
C GLY A 248 -8.69 -21.98 -1.78
N ILE A 249 -9.25 -21.05 -1.01
CA ILE A 249 -10.18 -20.01 -1.51
C ILE A 249 -9.36 -18.90 -2.20
N SER A 250 -8.59 -19.27 -3.22
CA SER A 250 -7.96 -18.31 -4.10
C SER A 250 -8.91 -18.06 -5.26
N VAL A 251 -9.00 -16.80 -5.70
CA VAL A 251 -9.86 -16.36 -6.83
C VAL A 251 -9.55 -17.15 -8.13
N ALA A 252 -8.46 -17.91 -8.19
CA ALA A 252 -8.12 -18.80 -9.30
C ALA A 252 -8.87 -20.15 -9.29
N GLU A 253 -9.43 -20.61 -8.15
CA GLU A 253 -10.18 -21.87 -8.01
C GLU A 253 -11.71 -21.69 -8.10
N LEU A 254 -12.10 -20.68 -8.87
CA LEU A 254 -13.47 -20.36 -9.28
C LEU A 254 -14.26 -21.45 -10.07
N PRO A 255 -13.73 -22.64 -10.48
CA PRO A 255 -14.58 -23.71 -11.05
C PRO A 255 -15.47 -24.42 -10.01
N SER A 256 -15.28 -24.16 -8.71
CA SER A 256 -16.03 -24.79 -7.62
C SER A 256 -17.27 -24.01 -7.17
N LEU A 257 -17.62 -22.93 -7.88
CA LEU A 257 -18.85 -22.18 -7.63
C LEU A 257 -20.11 -23.02 -7.91
N THR A 258 -21.16 -22.79 -7.11
CA THR A 258 -22.52 -23.17 -7.52
C THR A 258 -22.99 -22.20 -8.62
N ALA A 259 -24.09 -22.51 -9.32
CA ALA A 259 -24.68 -21.68 -10.38
C ALA A 259 -24.90 -20.19 -10.01
N ASN A 260 -24.80 -19.82 -8.72
CA ASN A 260 -25.11 -18.50 -8.18
C ASN A 260 -23.89 -17.67 -7.75
N GLY A 261 -22.65 -17.98 -8.16
CA GLY A 261 -21.53 -17.08 -7.82
C GLY A 261 -20.91 -17.28 -6.43
N VAL A 262 -21.43 -18.22 -5.62
CA VAL A 262 -21.07 -18.41 -4.21
C VAL A 262 -20.18 -19.65 -4.06
N PRO A 263 -19.07 -19.60 -3.29
CA PRO A 263 -18.26 -20.78 -3.01
C PRO A 263 -19.11 -21.88 -2.37
N LYS A 264 -18.95 -23.13 -2.82
CA LYS A 264 -19.62 -24.28 -2.19
C LYS A 264 -19.26 -24.31 -0.70
N PRO A 265 -20.25 -24.39 0.20
CA PRO A 265 -19.97 -24.40 1.63
C PRO A 265 -19.19 -25.69 1.97
N ILE A 266 -18.04 -25.55 2.61
CA ILE A 266 -17.11 -26.67 2.89
C ILE A 266 -17.69 -27.66 3.90
N LEU A 267 -18.52 -27.20 4.84
CA LEU A 267 -19.09 -28.06 5.88
C LEU A 267 -20.12 -29.05 5.33
N PRO A 268 -21.11 -28.64 4.50
CA PRO A 268 -22.01 -29.59 3.85
C PRO A 268 -21.31 -30.56 2.90
N THR A 269 -20.28 -30.13 2.16
CA THR A 269 -19.52 -31.05 1.29
C THR A 269 -18.70 -32.06 2.10
N LEU A 270 -18.13 -31.65 3.23
CA LEU A 270 -17.46 -32.56 4.15
C LEU A 270 -18.45 -33.53 4.79
N ASP A 271 -19.65 -33.08 5.18
CA ASP A 271 -20.69 -33.94 5.74
C ASP A 271 -21.21 -34.94 4.69
N THR A 272 -21.39 -34.54 3.44
CA THR A 272 -21.78 -35.49 2.37
C THR A 272 -20.67 -36.51 2.09
N LEU A 273 -19.41 -36.09 2.03
CA LEU A 273 -18.27 -37.00 1.89
C LEU A 273 -18.15 -37.93 3.10
N GLN A 274 -18.33 -37.41 4.31
CA GLN A 274 -18.34 -38.20 5.55
C GLN A 274 -19.47 -39.23 5.53
N ARG A 275 -20.68 -38.86 5.11
CA ARG A 275 -21.79 -39.80 4.94
C ARG A 275 -21.48 -40.85 3.88
N GLN A 276 -20.88 -40.49 2.75
CA GLN A 276 -20.45 -41.44 1.72
C GLN A 276 -19.39 -42.41 2.24
N ILE A 277 -18.39 -41.92 2.98
CA ILE A 277 -17.34 -42.73 3.61
C ILE A 277 -17.94 -43.62 4.71
N SER A 278 -18.89 -43.11 5.50
CA SER A 278 -19.61 -43.90 6.52
C SER A 278 -20.40 -45.03 5.87
N VAL A 279 -21.09 -44.76 4.75
CA VAL A 279 -21.79 -45.80 4.00
C VAL A 279 -20.80 -46.84 3.46
N ILE A 280 -19.66 -46.44 2.90
CA ILE A 280 -18.66 -47.38 2.38
C ILE A 280 -18.00 -48.21 3.50
N SER A 281 -17.79 -47.62 4.67
CA SER A 281 -17.11 -48.29 5.80
C SER A 281 -18.04 -49.15 6.66
N GLU A 282 -19.29 -48.74 6.84
CA GLU A 282 -20.27 -49.45 7.68
C GLU A 282 -21.11 -50.45 6.87
N SER A 283 -21.34 -50.20 5.57
CA SER A 283 -22.15 -51.08 4.75
C SER A 283 -21.32 -52.17 4.06
N THR A 284 -21.51 -53.41 4.51
CA THR A 284 -21.15 -54.60 3.73
C THR A 284 -22.09 -54.70 2.52
N PRO A 285 -21.67 -55.21 1.34
CA PRO A 285 -22.52 -55.29 0.14
C PRO A 285 -23.85 -56.01 0.38
N SER A 286 -23.87 -56.98 1.31
CA SER A 286 -25.08 -57.67 1.76
C SER A 286 -26.09 -56.77 2.49
N SER A 287 -25.61 -55.78 3.25
CA SER A 287 -26.49 -54.84 3.96
C SER A 287 -27.13 -53.83 3.00
N LEU A 288 -26.39 -53.33 2.00
CA LEU A 288 -26.92 -52.45 0.94
C LEU A 288 -28.01 -53.14 0.11
N ASP A 289 -27.81 -54.40 -0.27
CA ASP A 289 -28.85 -55.15 -0.99
C ASP A 289 -30.11 -55.36 -0.14
N SER A 290 -29.95 -55.60 1.17
CA SER A 290 -31.08 -55.75 2.09
C SER A 290 -31.85 -54.44 2.28
N ILE A 291 -31.14 -53.32 2.36
CA ILE A 291 -31.72 -51.98 2.50
C ILE A 291 -32.39 -51.58 1.18
N SER A 292 -31.77 -51.82 0.03
CA SER A 292 -32.37 -51.57 -1.29
C SER A 292 -33.69 -52.34 -1.48
N ARG A 293 -33.75 -53.60 -1.05
CA ARG A 293 -35.00 -54.40 -1.07
C ARG A 293 -36.05 -53.81 -0.13
N ARG A 294 -35.69 -53.38 1.07
CA ARG A 294 -36.61 -52.73 2.01
C ARG A 294 -37.09 -51.37 1.50
N VAL A 295 -36.23 -50.57 0.88
CA VAL A 295 -36.59 -49.30 0.25
C VAL A 295 -37.59 -49.55 -0.88
N ARG A 296 -37.34 -50.53 -1.76
CA ARG A 296 -38.32 -50.90 -2.81
C ARG A 296 -39.67 -51.37 -2.25
N ALA A 297 -39.65 -52.10 -1.14
CA ALA A 297 -40.88 -52.50 -0.46
C ALA A 297 -41.62 -51.28 0.13
N LEU A 298 -40.90 -50.38 0.80
CA LEU A 298 -41.47 -49.15 1.36
C LEU A 298 -41.97 -48.17 0.29
N THR A 299 -41.28 -48.04 -0.85
CA THR A 299 -41.78 -47.23 -1.97
C THR A 299 -43.05 -47.82 -2.54
N GLN A 300 -43.12 -49.15 -2.68
CA GLN A 300 -44.33 -49.83 -3.12
C GLN A 300 -45.48 -49.68 -2.11
N GLU A 301 -45.19 -49.75 -0.81
CA GLU A 301 -46.18 -49.50 0.25
C GLU A 301 -46.64 -48.04 0.27
N ALA A 302 -45.74 -47.08 0.03
CA ALA A 302 -46.07 -45.66 -0.09
C ALA A 302 -46.92 -45.37 -1.32
N GLU A 303 -46.62 -45.96 -2.48
CA GLU A 303 -47.42 -45.87 -3.70
C GLU A 303 -48.84 -46.44 -3.47
N ARG A 304 -48.95 -47.60 -2.81
CA ARG A 304 -50.26 -48.16 -2.42
C ARG A 304 -51.04 -47.25 -1.48
N LEU A 305 -50.34 -46.58 -0.56
CA LEU A 305 -50.96 -45.63 0.36
C LEU A 305 -51.42 -44.38 -0.39
N GLU A 306 -50.62 -43.87 -1.33
CA GLU A 306 -50.99 -42.76 -2.20
C GLU A 306 -52.19 -43.09 -3.07
N ASP A 307 -52.22 -44.27 -3.69
CA ASP A 307 -53.36 -44.77 -4.46
C ASP A 307 -54.61 -44.89 -3.59
N SER A 308 -54.48 -45.39 -2.37
CA SER A 308 -55.60 -45.45 -1.42
C SER A 308 -56.10 -44.06 -1.00
N ARG A 309 -55.19 -43.08 -0.83
CA ARG A 309 -55.53 -41.68 -0.54
C ARG A 309 -56.19 -40.99 -1.72
N LYS A 310 -55.72 -41.23 -2.95
CA LYS A 310 -56.35 -40.72 -4.17
C LYS A 310 -57.74 -41.32 -4.35
N ALA A 311 -57.89 -42.63 -4.14
CA ALA A 311 -59.20 -43.28 -4.17
C ALA A 311 -60.15 -42.73 -3.10
N ALA A 312 -59.67 -42.48 -1.88
CA ALA A 312 -60.45 -41.87 -0.81
C ALA A 312 -60.85 -40.41 -1.12
N LYS A 313 -59.95 -39.62 -1.72
CA LYS A 313 -60.24 -38.25 -2.19
C LYS A 313 -61.28 -38.25 -3.31
N VAL A 314 -61.13 -39.12 -4.31
CA VAL A 314 -62.11 -39.27 -5.41
C VAL A 314 -63.48 -39.70 -4.87
N ALA A 315 -63.51 -40.57 -3.85
CA ALA A 315 -64.75 -40.95 -3.18
C ALA A 315 -65.37 -39.79 -2.39
N GLN A 316 -64.56 -38.97 -1.71
CA GLN A 316 -65.03 -37.74 -1.05
C GLN A 316 -65.54 -36.69 -2.05
N ASP A 317 -64.83 -36.49 -3.16
CA ASP A 317 -65.26 -35.57 -4.23
C ASP A 317 -66.56 -36.05 -4.90
N ALA A 318 -66.73 -37.36 -5.07
CA ALA A 318 -67.97 -37.95 -5.55
C ALA A 318 -69.13 -37.79 -4.55
N LEU A 319 -68.87 -37.91 -3.24
CA LEU A 319 -69.86 -37.62 -2.19
C LEU A 319 -70.22 -36.12 -2.14
N ARG A 320 -69.24 -35.24 -2.37
CA ARG A 320 -69.43 -33.79 -2.45
C ARG A 320 -70.26 -33.40 -3.68
N ALA A 321 -70.01 -34.03 -4.83
CA ALA A 321 -70.81 -33.88 -6.04
C ALA A 321 -72.24 -34.44 -5.90
N ALA A 322 -72.44 -35.44 -5.02
CA ALA A 322 -73.75 -36.00 -4.68
C ALA A 322 -74.54 -35.17 -3.64
N GLY A 323 -74.06 -33.97 -3.26
CA GLY A 323 -74.78 -33.04 -2.38
C GLY A 323 -74.65 -33.34 -0.89
N GLY A 324 -73.62 -34.10 -0.47
CA GLY A 324 -73.28 -34.28 0.94
C GLY A 324 -72.62 -33.01 1.51
N ASP A 325 -73.36 -32.28 2.33
CA ASP A 325 -72.89 -31.10 3.06
C ASP A 325 -71.96 -31.54 4.21
N ILE A 326 -70.67 -31.72 3.89
CA ILE A 326 -69.60 -31.90 4.87
C ILE A 326 -68.84 -30.58 4.95
N ALA A 327 -68.80 -30.04 6.16
CA ALA A 327 -68.38 -28.69 6.52
C ALA A 327 -67.07 -28.23 5.87
N SER A 328 -67.07 -26.93 5.57
CA SER A 328 -66.10 -26.09 4.87
C SER A 328 -64.68 -25.98 5.45
N GLU A 329 -64.08 -27.04 6.00
CA GLU A 329 -62.72 -26.98 6.56
C GLU A 329 -61.62 -27.04 5.47
N ASP A 330 -61.83 -27.77 4.37
CA ASP A 330 -60.82 -27.92 3.29
C ASP A 330 -60.52 -26.60 2.52
N GLY A 331 -61.46 -25.65 2.49
CA GLY A 331 -61.28 -24.37 1.81
C GLY A 331 -60.36 -23.43 2.58
N GLU A 332 -60.53 -23.37 3.90
CA GLU A 332 -59.67 -22.61 4.80
C GLU A 332 -58.28 -23.25 4.88
N ASP A 333 -58.22 -24.59 4.91
CA ASP A 333 -56.95 -25.32 4.86
C ASP A 333 -56.22 -25.11 3.54
N SER A 334 -56.92 -25.06 2.40
CA SER A 334 -56.30 -24.80 1.09
C SER A 334 -55.72 -23.38 0.99
N GLU A 335 -56.43 -22.36 1.47
CA GLU A 335 -55.91 -20.99 1.53
C GLU A 335 -54.77 -20.84 2.53
N GLN A 336 -54.85 -21.50 3.68
CA GLN A 336 -53.79 -21.53 4.69
C GLN A 336 -52.56 -22.25 4.14
N VAL A 337 -52.73 -23.37 3.44
CA VAL A 337 -51.65 -24.10 2.76
C VAL A 337 -51.03 -23.25 1.65
N ALA A 338 -51.83 -22.51 0.88
CA ALA A 338 -51.29 -21.56 -0.11
C ALA A 338 -50.48 -20.43 0.54
N LYS A 339 -50.95 -19.88 1.67
CA LYS A 339 -50.22 -18.88 2.47
C LYS A 339 -48.95 -19.47 3.08
N ILE A 340 -49.00 -20.69 3.60
CA ILE A 340 -47.84 -21.41 4.17
C ILE A 340 -46.81 -21.70 3.07
N ASN A 341 -47.24 -22.14 1.90
CA ASN A 341 -46.35 -22.38 0.76
C ASN A 341 -45.71 -21.07 0.27
N ALA A 342 -46.47 -19.97 0.25
CA ALA A 342 -45.92 -18.64 -0.03
C ALA A 342 -44.89 -18.20 1.03
N LEU A 343 -45.15 -18.46 2.32
CA LEU A 343 -44.22 -18.19 3.42
C LEU A 343 -43.00 -19.11 3.39
N TYR A 344 -43.14 -20.36 2.97
CA TYR A 344 -42.03 -21.29 2.82
C TYR A 344 -41.11 -20.86 1.66
N GLY A 345 -41.70 -20.33 0.59
CA GLY A 345 -40.97 -19.68 -0.50
C GLY A 345 -40.16 -18.48 -0.01
N THR A 346 -40.74 -17.59 0.80
CA THR A 346 -40.02 -16.43 1.36
C THR A 346 -39.08 -16.80 2.52
N LEU A 347 -39.28 -17.93 3.19
CA LEU A 347 -38.39 -18.42 4.23
C LEU A 347 -37.02 -18.77 3.65
N SER A 348 -36.99 -19.39 2.47
CA SER A 348 -35.73 -19.73 1.79
C SER A 348 -34.88 -18.48 1.50
N THR A 349 -35.50 -17.36 1.11
CA THR A 349 -34.78 -16.10 0.86
C THR A 349 -34.34 -15.45 2.17
N ILE A 350 -35.16 -15.50 3.22
CA ILE A 350 -34.81 -15.00 4.55
C ILE A 350 -33.68 -15.82 5.18
N GLU A 351 -33.69 -17.14 5.06
CA GLU A 351 -32.68 -18.05 5.61
C GLU A 351 -31.30 -17.80 4.98
N ASN A 352 -31.26 -17.47 3.69
CA ASN A 352 -30.03 -17.07 2.99
C ASN A 352 -29.53 -15.67 3.39
N LEU A 353 -30.44 -14.73 3.71
CA LEU A 353 -30.10 -13.34 4.05
C LEU A 353 -29.82 -13.12 5.55
N ALA A 354 -30.42 -13.93 6.43
CA ALA A 354 -30.26 -13.87 7.87
C ALA A 354 -28.79 -13.95 8.34
N PRO A 355 -27.93 -14.87 7.84
CA PRO A 355 -26.53 -14.94 8.27
C PRO A 355 -25.68 -13.75 7.77
N LEU A 356 -26.13 -13.02 6.74
CA LEU A 356 -25.42 -11.84 6.23
C LEU A 356 -25.69 -10.59 7.08
N LEU A 357 -26.84 -10.52 7.75
CA LEU A 357 -27.29 -9.34 8.50
C LEU A 357 -26.32 -8.93 9.64
N PRO A 358 -25.80 -9.85 10.48
CA PRO A 358 -24.81 -9.49 11.51
C PRO A 358 -23.55 -8.86 10.92
N SER A 359 -23.03 -9.44 9.83
CA SER A 359 -21.81 -8.92 9.17
C SER A 359 -22.03 -7.53 8.56
N LEU A 360 -23.22 -7.29 7.99
CA LEU A 360 -23.60 -5.97 7.47
C LEU A 360 -23.77 -4.95 8.60
N LEU A 361 -24.32 -5.38 9.75
CA LEU A 361 -24.47 -4.52 10.93
C LEU A 361 -23.10 -4.14 11.51
N ASP A 362 -22.16 -5.07 11.60
CA ASP A 362 -20.79 -4.80 12.04
C ASP A 362 -20.05 -3.87 11.07
N ARG A 363 -20.20 -4.08 9.76
CA ARG A 363 -19.69 -3.16 8.73
C ARG A 363 -20.32 -1.78 8.89
N LEU A 364 -21.64 -1.67 9.00
CA LEU A 364 -22.33 -0.39 9.22
C LEU A 364 -21.90 0.28 10.52
N ARG A 365 -21.59 -0.49 11.58
CA ARG A 365 -21.09 0.07 12.85
C ARG A 365 -19.67 0.63 12.72
N SER A 366 -18.79 -0.03 11.98
CA SER A 366 -17.47 0.51 11.64
C SER A 366 -17.58 1.74 10.73
N LEU A 367 -18.48 1.68 9.74
CA LEU A 367 -18.72 2.75 8.77
C LEU A 367 -19.43 3.96 9.40
N ARG A 368 -20.20 3.76 10.48
CA ARG A 368 -20.89 4.84 11.21
C ARG A 368 -19.91 5.91 11.70
N ALA A 369 -18.73 5.51 12.17
CA ALA A 369 -17.70 6.48 12.58
C ALA A 369 -17.26 7.33 11.39
N ILE A 370 -16.97 6.70 10.25
CA ILE A 370 -16.58 7.38 9.01
C ILE A 370 -17.71 8.28 8.48
N HIS A 371 -18.97 7.84 8.53
CA HIS A 371 -20.12 8.64 8.12
C HIS A 371 -20.35 9.84 9.05
N ALA A 372 -20.17 9.67 10.36
CA ALA A 372 -20.24 10.77 11.31
C ALA A 372 -19.11 11.78 11.05
N ASP A 373 -17.87 11.29 10.86
CA ASP A 373 -16.72 12.13 10.54
C ASP A 373 -16.95 12.87 9.21
N ALA A 374 -17.46 12.21 8.18
CA ALA A 374 -17.79 12.82 6.90
C ALA A 374 -18.86 13.92 7.03
N ALA A 375 -19.90 13.70 7.84
CA ALA A 375 -20.91 14.72 8.12
C ALA A 375 -20.32 15.92 8.91
N THR A 376 -19.45 15.66 9.88
CA THR A 376 -18.75 16.77 10.58
C THR A 376 -17.78 17.51 9.67
N ALA A 377 -17.14 16.80 8.72
CA ALA A 377 -16.24 17.38 7.75
C ALA A 377 -17.02 18.28 6.76
N SER A 378 -18.17 17.84 6.24
CA SER A 378 -19.03 18.69 5.40
C SER A 378 -19.50 19.93 6.17
N ASP A 379 -19.93 19.78 7.42
CA ASP A 379 -20.33 20.92 8.24
C ASP A 379 -19.15 21.87 8.54
N SER A 380 -17.94 21.35 8.69
CA SER A 380 -16.74 22.15 8.88
C SER A 380 -16.35 22.90 7.60
N LEU A 381 -16.52 22.26 6.44
CA LEU A 381 -16.28 22.85 5.13
C LEU A 381 -17.27 24.00 4.89
N ASP A 382 -18.56 23.79 5.15
CA ASP A 382 -19.58 24.83 5.04
C ASP A 382 -19.30 26.03 5.97
N ARG A 383 -18.75 25.77 7.16
CA ARG A 383 -18.32 26.84 8.08
C ARG A 383 -17.12 27.61 7.53
N VAL A 384 -16.12 26.91 7.00
CA VAL A 384 -14.95 27.53 6.38
C VAL A 384 -15.33 28.32 5.15
N GLU A 385 -16.24 27.82 4.32
CA GLU A 385 -16.77 28.53 3.16
C GLU A 385 -17.47 29.82 3.59
N LYS A 386 -18.35 29.76 4.59
CA LYS A 386 -18.99 30.97 5.16
C LYS A 386 -17.95 31.99 5.64
N GLN A 387 -16.97 31.56 6.45
CA GLN A 387 -15.89 32.44 6.91
C GLN A 387 -15.07 33.03 5.76
N GLN A 388 -14.83 32.25 4.71
CA GLN A 388 -14.13 32.73 3.51
C GLN A 388 -14.95 33.80 2.77
N THR A 389 -16.26 33.61 2.64
CA THR A 389 -17.14 34.61 2.01
C THR A 389 -17.25 35.89 2.84
N GLU A 390 -17.31 35.77 4.18
CA GLU A 390 -17.29 36.91 5.10
C GLU A 390 -15.97 37.66 5.02
N MET A 391 -14.83 36.96 5.10
CA MET A 391 -13.50 37.55 4.97
C MET A 391 -13.30 38.22 3.60
N ALA A 392 -13.81 37.62 2.51
CA ALA A 392 -13.79 38.25 1.19
C ALA A 392 -14.63 39.54 1.17
N GLY A 393 -15.77 39.56 1.86
CA GLY A 393 -16.59 40.75 2.07
C GLY A 393 -15.86 41.83 2.88
N ASP A 394 -15.19 41.46 3.97
CA ASP A 394 -14.43 42.40 4.79
C ASP A 394 -13.21 42.95 4.05
N ILE A 395 -12.48 42.13 3.29
CA ILE A 395 -11.40 42.62 2.42
C ILE A 395 -11.91 43.67 1.42
N LYS A 396 -13.12 43.50 0.86
CA LYS A 396 -13.73 44.53 0.00
C LYS A 396 -14.00 45.82 0.77
N LYS A 397 -14.60 45.74 1.97
CA LYS A 397 -14.82 46.92 2.83
C LYS A 397 -13.50 47.62 3.19
N TRP A 398 -12.44 46.86 3.46
CA TRP A 398 -11.12 47.40 3.77
C TRP A 398 -10.49 48.11 2.57
N ARG A 399 -10.67 47.58 1.35
CA ARG A 399 -10.24 48.27 0.12
C ARG A 399 -11.00 49.57 -0.09
N GLU A 400 -12.33 49.55 0.04
CA GLU A 400 -13.15 50.76 -0.07
C GLU A 400 -12.78 51.79 1.02
N GLY A 401 -12.51 51.34 2.24
CA GLY A 401 -12.03 52.18 3.33
C GLY A 401 -10.67 52.80 3.03
N LEU A 402 -9.73 52.02 2.49
CA LEU A 402 -8.41 52.50 2.10
C LEU A 402 -8.49 53.51 0.94
N GLU A 403 -9.36 53.28 -0.04
CA GLU A 403 -9.60 54.21 -1.14
C GLU A 403 -10.15 55.55 -0.63
N LYS A 404 -11.11 55.52 0.30
CA LYS A 404 -11.61 56.74 0.97
C LYS A 404 -10.53 57.47 1.76
N VAL A 405 -9.65 56.73 2.45
CA VAL A 405 -8.52 57.33 3.18
C VAL A 405 -7.50 57.91 2.20
N GLU A 406 -7.23 57.25 1.08
CA GLU A 406 -6.35 57.77 0.03
C GLU A 406 -6.92 59.05 -0.59
N GLU A 407 -8.21 59.08 -0.86
CA GLU A 407 -8.89 60.28 -1.36
C GLU A 407 -8.86 61.42 -0.32
N ALA A 408 -9.16 61.12 0.94
CA ALA A 408 -9.08 62.09 2.04
C ALA A 408 -7.64 62.60 2.23
N LEU A 409 -6.62 61.75 2.06
CA LEU A 409 -5.22 62.14 2.12
C LEU A 409 -4.83 63.03 0.94
N LYS A 410 -5.30 62.74 -0.27
CA LYS A 410 -5.10 63.59 -1.45
C LYS A 410 -5.74 64.97 -1.26
N GLN A 411 -6.98 65.01 -0.78
CA GLN A 411 -7.68 66.26 -0.45
C GLN A 411 -6.99 67.01 0.71
N GLY A 412 -6.50 66.29 1.72
CA GLY A 412 -5.69 66.83 2.81
C GLY A 412 -4.37 67.42 2.31
N ALA A 413 -3.70 66.76 1.38
CA ALA A 413 -2.45 67.23 0.78
C ALA A 413 -2.66 68.47 -0.09
N THR A 414 -3.75 68.55 -0.87
CA THR A 414 -4.07 69.74 -1.67
C THR A 414 -4.47 70.92 -0.79
N THR A 415 -5.29 70.71 0.23
CA THR A 415 -5.65 71.76 1.20
C THR A 415 -4.42 72.23 2.00
N MET A 416 -3.56 71.31 2.45
CA MET A 416 -2.31 71.65 3.13
C MET A 416 -1.34 72.40 2.21
N SER A 417 -1.21 72.02 0.94
CA SER A 417 -0.43 72.79 -0.04
C SER A 417 -1.04 74.17 -0.29
N GLY A 418 -2.37 74.29 -0.33
CA GLY A 418 -3.06 75.58 -0.43
C GLY A 418 -2.78 76.49 0.77
N ASN A 419 -2.90 75.94 1.97
CA ASN A 419 -2.58 76.64 3.23
C ASN A 419 -1.10 77.02 3.30
N MET A 420 -0.18 76.14 2.89
CA MET A 420 1.26 76.43 2.81
C MET A 420 1.53 77.62 1.90
N LYS A 421 0.90 77.69 0.73
CA LYS A 421 1.03 78.83 -0.21
C LYS A 421 0.45 80.12 0.38
N ALA A 422 -0.67 80.03 1.10
CA ALA A 422 -1.26 81.19 1.77
C ALA A 422 -0.34 81.73 2.88
N VAL A 423 0.25 80.84 3.70
CA VAL A 423 1.24 81.20 4.72
C VAL A 423 2.51 81.76 4.09
N GLU A 424 3.01 81.16 3.01
CA GLU A 424 4.15 81.68 2.25
C GLU A 424 3.86 83.10 1.71
N GLY A 425 2.64 83.35 1.23
CA GLY A 425 2.18 84.68 0.84
C GLY A 425 2.20 85.66 2.01
N TRP A 426 1.67 85.28 3.16
CA TRP A 426 1.70 86.11 4.38
C TRP A 426 3.12 86.40 4.87
N VAL A 427 4.02 85.42 4.81
CA VAL A 427 5.44 85.61 5.17
C VAL A 427 6.11 86.58 4.20
N LYS A 428 5.90 86.44 2.89
CA LYS A 428 6.45 87.40 1.90
C LYS A 428 5.91 88.81 2.07
N GLU A 429 4.62 88.96 2.38
CA GLU A 429 4.04 90.26 2.72
C GLU A 429 4.64 90.84 4.01
N LEU A 430 4.92 90.00 5.00
CA LEU A 430 5.59 90.41 6.24
C LEU A 430 7.05 90.82 5.97
N GLU A 431 7.77 90.06 5.15
CA GLU A 431 9.14 90.38 4.70
C GLU A 431 9.18 91.72 3.97
N GLN A 432 8.27 91.95 3.01
CA GLN A 432 8.17 93.24 2.32
C GLN A 432 7.86 94.41 3.26
N LYS A 433 7.00 94.21 4.27
CA LYS A 433 6.71 95.25 5.27
C LYS A 433 7.91 95.51 6.19
N MET A 434 8.70 94.48 6.51
CA MET A 434 9.96 94.63 7.25
C MET A 434 11.03 95.35 6.44
N GLU A 435 11.07 95.14 5.12
CA GLU A 435 12.04 95.78 4.22
C GLU A 435 11.70 97.25 3.92
N GLN A 436 10.44 97.65 4.15
CA GLN A 436 9.95 99.03 4.04
C GLN A 436 10.09 99.86 5.33
N LEU A 437 10.47 99.22 6.45
CA LEU A 437 10.78 99.85 7.73
C LEU A 437 12.29 100.08 7.86
#